data_AF-A0A357FQ78-F1
#
_entry.id   AF-A0A357FQ78-F1
#
_cell.length_a   1.000
_cell.length_b   1.000
_cell.length_c   1.000
_cell.angle_alpha   90.00
_cell.angle_beta   90.00
_cell.angle_gamma   90.00
#
_symmetry.space_group_name_H-M   'P 1'
#
loop_
_entity.id
_entity.type
_entity.pdbx_description
1 polymer ?
#
loop_
_entity_poly.entity_id
_entity_poly.type
_entity_poly.pdbx_seq_one_letter_code
_entity_poly.pdbx_strand_id
1 'polypeptide(L)'
;DVIGSEKELEDRAVEGWSEFEGNSPHKPWIDSVKINCSSCGDKTSRVSDVGNPWLDAGIVSFSTLDYRHDKNYWKDWFPADWISESFPGQYRNWFYSLLTMSTVLTDSEPCKNIFSYALMRDENGDEMHKSKGNAIWFEDAAEKMGVDAMRWQFASQNPASNLNFGFGSADEVRRQFLIPLWNVYSFFVTYANIDKFDP
;
A
#
# COMPACT_ATOMS: atom_id res chain seq x y z
N ASP A 1 17.53 -27.48 4.63
CA ASP A 1 17.94 -26.45 5.60
C ASP A 1 17.32 -25.11 5.22
N VAL A 2 17.11 -24.22 6.18
CA VAL A 2 16.59 -22.85 5.97
C VAL A 2 17.62 -21.89 6.55
N ILE A 3 18.00 -20.87 5.78
CA ILE A 3 18.97 -19.85 6.19
C ILE A 3 18.20 -18.58 6.58
N GLY A 4 18.43 -18.08 7.80
CA GLY A 4 17.66 -16.98 8.40
C GLY A 4 18.35 -15.61 8.37
N SER A 5 19.63 -15.54 7.98
CA SER A 5 20.36 -14.28 7.89
C SER A 5 21.50 -14.33 6.88
N GLU A 6 21.93 -13.15 6.42
CA GLU A 6 23.10 -13.01 5.55
C GLU A 6 24.38 -13.54 6.23
N LYS A 7 24.57 -13.26 7.52
CA LYS A 7 25.69 -13.80 8.30
C LYS A 7 25.69 -15.32 8.37
N GLU A 8 24.52 -15.93 8.62
CA GLU A 8 24.41 -17.39 8.61
C GLU A 8 24.72 -17.96 7.20
N LEU A 9 24.31 -17.26 6.15
CA LEU A 9 24.62 -17.65 4.78
C LEU A 9 26.14 -17.61 4.52
N GLU A 10 26.81 -16.54 4.97
CA GLU A 10 28.26 -16.38 4.90
C GLU A 10 28.99 -17.53 5.61
N ASP A 11 28.64 -17.77 6.88
CA ASP A 11 29.28 -18.79 7.72
C ASP A 11 29.10 -20.21 7.15
N ARG A 12 28.00 -20.45 6.41
CA ARG A 12 27.64 -21.76 5.85
C ARG A 12 28.01 -21.93 4.38
N ALA A 13 28.37 -20.86 3.68
CA ALA A 13 28.71 -20.92 2.27
C ALA A 13 30.01 -21.69 2.06
N VAL A 14 29.98 -22.66 1.14
CA VAL A 14 31.16 -23.45 0.75
C VAL A 14 31.59 -23.19 -0.70
N GLU A 15 30.76 -22.48 -1.46
CA GLU A 15 31.01 -22.10 -2.85
C GLU A 15 30.16 -20.87 -3.20
N GLY A 16 30.61 -20.07 -4.16
CA GLY A 16 29.83 -18.97 -4.74
C GLY A 16 29.78 -17.67 -3.92
N TRP A 17 30.31 -17.66 -2.69
CA TRP A 17 30.27 -16.46 -1.82
C TRP A 17 30.88 -15.23 -2.48
N SER A 18 32.05 -15.37 -3.11
CA SER A 18 32.74 -14.25 -3.78
C SER A 18 31.98 -13.65 -4.98
N GLU A 19 31.05 -14.41 -5.57
CA GLU A 19 30.17 -13.90 -6.65
C GLU A 19 28.93 -13.21 -6.07
N PHE A 20 28.48 -13.66 -4.90
CA PHE A 20 27.34 -13.10 -4.20
C PHE A 20 27.68 -11.83 -3.41
N GLU A 21 28.82 -11.80 -2.73
CA GLU A 21 29.25 -10.72 -1.84
C GLU A 21 29.18 -9.34 -2.53
N GLY A 22 28.58 -8.37 -1.85
CA GLY A 22 28.36 -7.02 -2.38
C GLY A 22 27.14 -6.87 -3.29
N ASN A 23 26.42 -7.96 -3.59
CA ASN A 23 25.15 -7.92 -4.33
C ASN A 23 23.94 -8.10 -3.41
N SER A 24 22.76 -7.73 -3.90
CA SER A 24 21.50 -8.01 -3.20
C SER A 24 21.18 -9.52 -3.20
N PRO A 25 20.42 -10.04 -2.20
CA PRO A 25 19.99 -11.45 -2.09
C PRO A 25 18.91 -11.85 -3.11
N HIS A 26 19.03 -11.38 -4.35
CA HIS A 26 18.15 -11.68 -5.47
C HIS A 26 18.85 -12.56 -6.49
N LYS A 27 18.05 -13.19 -7.36
CA LYS A 27 18.57 -13.82 -8.57
C LYS A 27 19.22 -12.75 -9.48
N PRO A 28 20.29 -13.09 -10.21
CA PRO A 28 20.92 -14.42 -10.28
C PRO A 28 21.91 -14.69 -9.12
N TRP A 29 22.37 -13.66 -8.40
CA TRP A 29 23.49 -13.73 -7.47
C TRP A 29 23.30 -14.78 -6.36
N ILE A 30 22.11 -14.85 -5.76
CA ILE A 30 21.84 -15.82 -4.68
C ILE A 30 21.85 -17.28 -5.15
N ASP A 31 21.75 -17.54 -6.46
CA ASP A 31 21.79 -18.90 -7.01
C ASP A 31 23.21 -19.46 -7.10
N SER A 32 24.25 -18.63 -7.06
CA SER A 32 25.65 -19.09 -7.10
C SER A 32 26.09 -19.72 -5.76
N VAL A 33 25.48 -19.29 -4.65
CA VAL A 33 25.85 -19.73 -3.30
C VAL A 33 25.41 -21.17 -3.06
N LYS A 34 26.36 -22.01 -2.60
CA LYS A 34 26.08 -23.38 -2.16
C LYS A 34 26.50 -23.56 -0.71
N ILE A 35 25.76 -24.39 0.00
CA ILE A 35 26.02 -24.75 1.40
C ILE A 35 26.21 -26.27 1.52
N ASN A 36 26.80 -26.73 2.62
CA ASN A 36 26.74 -28.15 2.97
C ASN A 36 25.42 -28.45 3.69
N CYS A 37 24.76 -29.53 3.27
CA CYS A 37 23.56 -30.08 3.92
C CYS A 37 23.90 -30.52 5.34
N SER A 38 23.13 -30.06 6.33
CA SER A 38 23.38 -30.43 7.73
C SER A 38 23.18 -31.92 8.02
N SER A 39 22.38 -32.61 7.20
CA SER A 39 22.01 -34.01 7.43
C SER A 39 22.93 -35.02 6.74
N CYS A 40 23.44 -34.72 5.54
CA CYS A 40 24.29 -35.65 4.77
C CYS A 40 25.68 -35.11 4.46
N GLY A 41 25.96 -33.83 4.70
CA GLY A 41 27.25 -33.20 4.40
C GLY A 41 27.46 -32.86 2.92
N ASP A 42 26.57 -33.30 2.03
CA ASP A 42 26.69 -33.01 0.60
C ASP A 42 26.50 -31.52 0.30
N LYS A 43 27.22 -31.05 -0.72
CA LYS A 43 27.06 -29.70 -1.25
C LYS A 43 25.70 -29.58 -1.94
N THR A 44 24.94 -28.56 -1.57
CA THR A 44 23.57 -28.33 -2.07
C THR A 44 23.34 -26.89 -2.50
N SER A 45 22.44 -26.72 -3.47
CA SER A 45 21.99 -25.42 -3.96
C SER A 45 20.63 -25.08 -3.35
N ARG A 46 20.28 -23.80 -3.31
CA ARG A 46 18.93 -23.38 -2.95
C ARG A 46 17.90 -23.93 -3.95
N VAL A 47 16.66 -24.01 -3.52
CA VAL A 47 15.54 -24.24 -4.44
C VAL A 47 15.41 -23.07 -5.43
N SER A 48 14.96 -23.36 -6.65
CA SER A 48 14.81 -22.35 -7.70
C SER A 48 13.69 -21.35 -7.43
N ASP A 49 12.70 -21.76 -6.64
CA ASP A 49 11.48 -21.01 -6.39
C ASP A 49 11.75 -19.69 -5.66
N VAL A 50 10.92 -18.70 -5.98
CA VAL A 50 10.86 -17.40 -5.32
C VAL A 50 9.54 -17.27 -4.57
N GLY A 51 9.53 -16.46 -3.53
CA GLY A 51 8.33 -16.21 -2.73
C GLY A 51 7.19 -15.61 -3.56
N ASN A 52 5.96 -15.93 -3.17
CA ASN A 52 4.80 -15.20 -3.66
C ASN A 52 4.86 -13.75 -3.15
N PRO A 53 4.61 -12.71 -3.99
CA PRO A 53 4.60 -11.31 -3.56
C PRO A 53 3.72 -11.00 -2.33
N TRP A 54 2.68 -11.79 -2.09
CA TRP A 54 1.85 -11.65 -0.90
C TRP A 54 2.57 -12.04 0.41
N LEU A 55 3.63 -12.85 0.33
CA LEU A 55 4.51 -13.11 1.49
C LEU A 55 5.22 -11.81 1.90
N ASP A 56 5.75 -11.06 0.93
CA ASP A 56 6.41 -9.79 1.17
C ASP A 56 5.42 -8.74 1.70
N ALA A 57 4.25 -8.65 1.05
CA ALA A 57 3.19 -7.73 1.46
C ALA A 57 2.63 -8.05 2.86
N GLY A 58 2.63 -9.33 3.26
CA GLY A 58 2.17 -9.79 4.56
C GLY A 58 3.13 -9.47 5.72
N ILE A 59 4.41 -9.22 5.43
CA ILE A 59 5.41 -8.91 6.46
C ILE A 59 5.79 -7.43 6.51
N VAL A 60 5.05 -6.52 5.86
CA VAL A 60 5.39 -5.09 5.78
C VAL A 60 5.62 -4.47 7.17
N SER A 61 4.79 -4.80 8.15
CA SER A 61 4.96 -4.31 9.53
C SER A 61 6.22 -4.81 10.22
N PHE A 62 6.84 -5.89 9.72
CA PHE A 62 8.09 -6.43 10.23
C PHE A 62 9.30 -5.95 9.42
N SER A 63 9.16 -5.85 8.10
CA SER A 63 10.27 -5.49 7.19
C SER A 63 10.57 -3.99 7.15
N THR A 64 9.61 -3.14 7.50
CA THR A 64 9.77 -1.66 7.42
C THR A 64 10.02 -0.98 8.75
N LEU A 65 9.86 -1.69 9.88
CA LEU A 65 9.91 -1.13 11.23
C LEU A 65 11.02 -1.75 12.09
N ASP A 66 12.13 -2.13 11.44
CA ASP A 66 13.34 -2.67 12.06
C ASP A 66 13.12 -3.81 13.07
N TYR A 67 12.10 -4.65 12.85
CA TYR A 67 11.69 -5.72 13.77
C TYR A 67 12.85 -6.67 14.17
N ARG A 68 13.83 -6.86 13.28
CA ARG A 68 14.96 -7.76 13.51
C ARG A 68 16.02 -7.19 14.46
N HIS A 69 16.17 -5.87 14.54
CA HIS A 69 17.26 -5.25 15.30
C HIS A 69 16.72 -4.37 16.47
N ASP A 70 15.58 -3.70 16.29
CA ASP A 70 14.93 -2.91 17.35
C ASP A 70 13.45 -3.29 17.53
N LYS A 71 13.22 -4.26 18.40
CA LYS A 71 11.86 -4.68 18.77
C LYS A 71 11.10 -3.67 19.61
N ASN A 72 11.77 -2.70 20.26
CA ASN A 72 11.07 -1.70 21.05
C ASN A 72 10.50 -0.63 20.12
N TYR A 73 11.31 -0.16 19.17
CA TYR A 73 10.82 0.72 18.10
C TYR A 73 9.66 0.10 17.33
N TRP A 74 9.77 -1.19 16.95
CA TRP A 74 8.67 -1.89 16.29
C TRP A 74 7.36 -1.88 17.10
N LYS A 75 7.43 -2.08 18.43
CA LYS A 75 6.25 -2.06 19.32
C LYS A 75 5.57 -0.70 19.43
N ASP A 76 6.29 0.39 19.16
CA ASP A 76 5.70 1.73 19.16
C ASP A 76 4.71 1.92 17.99
N TRP A 77 4.88 1.14 16.92
CA TRP A 77 4.10 1.26 15.68
C TRP A 77 3.18 0.05 15.41
N PHE A 78 3.42 -1.08 16.09
CA PHE A 78 2.67 -2.32 15.90
C PHE A 78 1.83 -2.68 17.14
N PRO A 79 0.55 -3.07 16.99
CA PRO A 79 -0.20 -3.16 15.73
C PRO A 79 -0.66 -1.79 15.22
N ALA A 80 -0.80 -1.65 13.90
CA ALA A 80 -1.22 -0.39 13.29
C ALA A 80 -2.63 -0.01 13.76
N ASP A 81 -2.88 1.27 14.09
CA ASP A 81 -4.21 1.69 14.54
C ASP A 81 -5.27 1.56 13.43
N TRP A 82 -4.87 1.78 12.18
CA TRP A 82 -5.76 1.82 11.04
C TRP A 82 -5.06 1.45 9.74
N ILE A 83 -5.70 0.60 8.93
CA ILE A 83 -5.35 0.37 7.52
C ILE A 83 -6.57 0.63 6.63
N SER A 84 -6.31 1.06 5.39
CA SER A 84 -7.39 1.31 4.43
C SER A 84 -7.01 0.92 3.03
N GLU A 85 -7.84 0.07 2.43
CA GLU A 85 -7.70 -0.42 1.06
C GLU A 85 -9.05 -0.85 0.49
N SER A 86 -9.13 -1.00 -0.83
CA SER A 86 -10.31 -1.56 -1.51
C SER A 86 -10.62 -2.98 -1.01
N PHE A 87 -11.86 -3.24 -0.59
CA PHE A 87 -12.27 -4.56 -0.09
C PHE A 87 -12.18 -5.65 -1.15
N PRO A 88 -12.76 -5.49 -2.37
CA PRO A 88 -12.61 -6.49 -3.41
C PRO A 88 -11.14 -6.67 -3.79
N GLY A 89 -10.69 -7.92 -3.80
CA GLY A 89 -9.29 -8.30 -3.99
C GLY A 89 -8.51 -8.41 -2.68
N GLN A 90 -8.51 -7.38 -1.83
CA GLN A 90 -7.59 -7.32 -0.70
C GLN A 90 -7.96 -8.27 0.46
N TYR A 91 -9.24 -8.58 0.64
CA TYR A 91 -9.63 -9.49 1.71
C TYR A 91 -9.03 -10.90 1.58
N ARG A 92 -8.82 -11.40 0.36
CA ARG A 92 -8.17 -12.72 0.10
C ARG A 92 -6.65 -12.61 0.00
N ASN A 93 -6.15 -11.40 -0.19
CA ASN A 93 -4.77 -11.14 -0.53
C ASN A 93 -4.07 -10.44 0.64
N TRP A 94 -3.95 -9.11 0.61
CA TRP A 94 -3.16 -8.39 1.58
C TRP A 94 -3.66 -8.52 3.02
N PHE A 95 -4.97 -8.38 3.26
CA PHE A 95 -5.53 -8.50 4.61
C PHE A 95 -5.31 -9.91 5.19
N TYR A 96 -5.54 -10.94 4.36
CA TYR A 96 -5.26 -12.32 4.74
C TYR A 96 -3.78 -12.55 5.06
N SER A 97 -2.90 -12.01 4.23
CA SER A 97 -1.44 -12.19 4.37
C SER A 97 -0.91 -11.49 5.60
N LEU A 98 -1.34 -10.24 5.86
CA LEU A 98 -1.02 -9.51 7.09
C LEU A 98 -1.49 -10.27 8.33
N LEU A 99 -2.75 -10.72 8.34
CA LEU A 99 -3.31 -11.45 9.49
C LEU A 99 -2.55 -12.75 9.74
N THR A 100 -2.29 -13.52 8.69
CA THR A 100 -1.58 -14.80 8.77
C THR A 100 -0.16 -14.61 9.29
N MET A 101 0.61 -13.70 8.69
CA MET A 101 2.00 -13.47 9.09
C MET A 101 2.11 -12.92 10.51
N SER A 102 1.23 -11.98 10.86
CA SER A 102 1.17 -11.40 12.20
C SER A 102 0.87 -12.44 13.28
N THR A 103 -0.12 -13.31 13.02
CA THR A 103 -0.48 -14.41 13.92
C THR A 103 0.69 -15.39 14.06
N VAL A 104 1.30 -15.82 12.95
CA VAL A 104 2.40 -16.80 12.97
C VAL A 104 3.65 -16.26 13.65
N LEU A 105 4.00 -15.00 13.42
CA LEU A 105 5.26 -14.42 13.92
C LEU A 105 5.15 -13.87 15.34
N THR A 106 3.97 -13.41 15.76
CA THR A 106 3.81 -12.65 17.01
C THR A 106 2.56 -12.94 17.82
N ASP A 107 1.68 -13.84 17.34
CA ASP A 107 0.41 -14.16 18.00
C ASP A 107 -0.43 -12.92 18.32
N SER A 108 -0.52 -11.99 17.35
CA SER A 108 -1.23 -10.72 17.48
C SER A 108 -1.89 -10.33 16.16
N GLU A 109 -2.95 -9.53 16.26
CA GLU A 109 -3.60 -8.88 15.12
C GLU A 109 -2.66 -7.87 14.43
N PRO A 110 -2.69 -7.74 13.09
CA PRO A 110 -1.79 -6.82 12.39
C PRO A 110 -2.20 -5.34 12.54
N CYS A 111 -3.46 -5.09 12.83
CA CYS A 111 -4.03 -3.76 12.95
C CYS A 111 -5.30 -3.77 13.81
N LYS A 112 -5.62 -2.63 14.45
CA LYS A 112 -6.80 -2.46 15.30
C LYS A 112 -8.07 -2.19 14.51
N ASN A 113 -7.97 -1.44 13.41
CA ASN A 113 -9.11 -1.07 12.57
C ASN A 113 -8.79 -1.23 11.08
N ILE A 114 -9.79 -1.70 10.32
CA ILE A 114 -9.74 -1.76 8.85
C ILE A 114 -10.87 -0.92 8.30
N PHE A 115 -10.56 0.10 7.48
CA PHE A 115 -11.55 0.80 6.68
C PHE A 115 -11.42 0.40 5.23
N SER A 116 -12.37 -0.41 4.75
CA SER A 116 -12.37 -0.88 3.38
C SER A 116 -13.52 -0.31 2.58
N TYR A 117 -13.29 -0.11 1.29
CA TYR A 117 -14.26 0.50 0.37
C TYR A 117 -14.44 -0.34 -0.91
N ALA A 118 -15.53 -0.13 -1.64
CA ALA A 118 -15.82 -0.84 -2.89
C ALA A 118 -14.94 -0.33 -4.05
N LEU A 119 -15.23 -0.80 -5.27
CA LEU A 119 -14.40 -0.48 -6.44
C LEU A 119 -14.72 0.91 -7.00
N MET A 120 -13.73 1.49 -7.66
CA MET A 120 -13.95 2.61 -8.57
C MET A 120 -14.38 2.10 -9.95
N ARG A 121 -15.33 2.80 -10.54
CA ARG A 121 -15.90 2.60 -11.89
C ARG A 121 -15.82 3.91 -12.65
N ASP A 122 -16.00 3.87 -13.96
CA ASP A 122 -16.17 5.09 -14.74
C ASP A 122 -17.51 5.79 -14.43
N GLU A 123 -17.76 6.94 -15.05
CA GLU A 123 -18.98 7.72 -14.82
C GLU A 123 -20.28 6.95 -15.13
N ASN A 124 -20.21 5.95 -16.02
CA ASN A 124 -21.34 5.12 -16.43
C ASN A 124 -21.47 3.83 -15.59
N GLY A 125 -20.54 3.58 -14.67
CA GLY A 125 -20.53 2.40 -13.80
C GLY A 125 -19.76 1.21 -14.35
N ASP A 126 -19.08 1.37 -15.48
CA ASP A 126 -18.27 0.32 -16.08
C ASP A 126 -16.86 0.24 -15.46
N GLU A 127 -16.21 -0.91 -15.62
CA GLU A 127 -14.82 -1.05 -15.22
C GLU A 127 -13.90 -0.16 -16.07
N MET A 128 -12.94 0.51 -15.44
CA MET A 128 -11.97 1.36 -16.13
C MET A 128 -10.84 0.51 -16.69
N HIS A 129 -10.69 0.50 -18.01
CA HIS A 129 -9.66 -0.26 -18.72
C HIS A 129 -8.99 0.60 -19.77
N LYS A 130 -7.65 0.54 -19.85
CA LYS A 130 -6.88 1.27 -20.89
C LYS A 130 -7.34 0.91 -22.30
N SER A 131 -7.63 -0.38 -22.55
CA SER A 131 -8.09 -0.88 -23.84
C SER A 131 -9.49 -0.42 -24.24
N LYS A 132 -10.36 -0.12 -23.25
CA LYS A 132 -11.70 0.42 -23.48
C LYS A 132 -11.69 1.94 -23.72
N GLY A 133 -10.57 2.60 -23.42
CA GLY A 133 -10.41 4.05 -23.58
C GLY A 133 -11.16 4.88 -22.53
N ASN A 134 -11.71 4.25 -21.49
CA ASN A 134 -12.41 4.92 -20.40
C ASN A 134 -11.54 5.11 -19.14
N ALA A 135 -10.25 4.79 -19.22
CA ALA A 135 -9.31 5.09 -18.14
C ALA A 135 -9.02 6.60 -18.09
N ILE A 136 -9.09 7.17 -16.89
CA ILE A 136 -8.74 8.57 -16.64
C ILE A 136 -7.39 8.61 -15.94
N TRP A 137 -6.42 9.31 -16.54
CA TRP A 137 -5.11 9.51 -15.95
C TRP A 137 -5.17 10.55 -14.84
N PHE A 138 -4.32 10.38 -13.82
CA PHE A 138 -4.33 11.24 -12.64
C PHE A 138 -4.07 12.70 -13.00
N GLU A 139 -3.12 12.95 -13.90
CA GLU A 139 -2.68 14.26 -14.33
C GLU A 139 -3.83 15.01 -15.03
N ASP A 140 -4.53 14.33 -15.95
CA ASP A 140 -5.74 14.83 -16.61
C ASP A 140 -6.85 15.15 -15.59
N ALA A 141 -7.07 14.25 -14.64
CA ALA A 141 -8.08 14.42 -13.59
C ALA A 141 -7.73 15.62 -12.70
N ALA A 142 -6.49 15.72 -12.23
CA ALA A 142 -6.04 16.80 -11.36
C ALA A 142 -6.17 18.17 -12.04
N GLU A 143 -5.80 18.27 -13.32
CA GLU A 143 -5.90 19.51 -14.08
C GLU A 143 -7.35 19.92 -14.38
N LYS A 144 -8.18 18.97 -14.85
CA LYS A 144 -9.54 19.28 -15.30
C LYS A 144 -10.58 19.27 -14.19
N MET A 145 -10.44 18.40 -13.19
CA MET A 145 -11.39 18.22 -12.08
C MET A 145 -11.01 19.10 -10.89
N GLY A 146 -9.71 19.24 -10.64
CA GLY A 146 -9.17 19.78 -9.39
C GLY A 146 -9.12 18.71 -8.30
N VAL A 147 -7.98 18.61 -7.62
CA VAL A 147 -7.74 17.56 -6.61
C VAL A 147 -8.71 17.61 -5.44
N ASP A 148 -9.21 18.78 -5.06
CA ASP A 148 -10.18 18.92 -3.97
C ASP A 148 -11.56 18.36 -4.34
N ALA A 149 -11.98 18.53 -5.59
CA ALA A 149 -13.22 17.91 -6.07
C ALA A 149 -13.11 16.38 -6.05
N MET A 150 -11.96 15.84 -6.47
CA MET A 150 -11.69 14.40 -6.42
C MET A 150 -11.71 13.86 -4.98
N ARG A 151 -11.03 14.55 -4.06
CA ARG A 151 -10.97 14.15 -2.64
C ARG A 151 -12.35 14.23 -1.99
N TRP A 152 -13.12 15.29 -2.27
CA TRP A 152 -14.47 15.44 -1.76
C TRP A 152 -15.39 14.34 -2.28
N GLN A 153 -15.31 14.00 -3.56
CA GLN A 153 -16.04 12.89 -4.14
C GLN A 153 -15.74 11.56 -3.42
N PHE A 154 -14.46 11.26 -3.17
CA PHE A 154 -14.07 10.04 -2.47
C PHE A 154 -14.47 10.04 -0.98
N ALA A 155 -14.44 11.20 -0.32
CA ALA A 155 -14.78 11.32 1.10
C ALA A 155 -16.31 11.35 1.36
N SER A 156 -17.10 11.82 0.39
CA SER A 156 -18.56 11.98 0.53
C SER A 156 -19.36 10.73 0.16
N GLN A 157 -18.73 9.76 -0.49
CA GLN A 157 -19.41 8.55 -0.96
C GLN A 157 -19.74 7.58 0.18
N ASN A 158 -20.74 6.71 -0.08
CA ASN A 158 -20.92 5.50 0.73
C ASN A 158 -19.83 4.48 0.37
N PRO A 159 -18.91 4.12 1.28
CA PRO A 159 -17.79 3.22 0.97
C PRO A 159 -18.24 1.79 0.62
N ALA A 160 -19.47 1.38 0.96
CA ALA A 160 -20.01 0.08 0.56
C ALA A 160 -20.49 0.04 -0.90
N SER A 161 -20.59 1.19 -1.57
CA SER A 161 -21.02 1.32 -2.96
C SER A 161 -19.84 1.65 -3.86
N ASN A 162 -19.88 1.17 -5.11
CA ASN A 162 -18.84 1.54 -6.08
C ASN A 162 -18.85 3.06 -6.30
N LEU A 163 -17.66 3.64 -6.47
CA LEU A 163 -17.51 5.03 -6.84
C LEU A 163 -17.56 5.18 -8.36
N ASN A 164 -18.57 5.85 -8.91
CA ASN A 164 -18.51 6.28 -10.31
C ASN A 164 -17.65 7.54 -10.38
N PHE A 165 -16.55 7.48 -11.13
CA PHE A 165 -15.56 8.53 -11.26
C PHE A 165 -15.46 9.03 -12.69
N GLY A 166 -15.58 10.34 -12.88
CA GLY A 166 -15.44 10.98 -14.18
C GLY A 166 -15.69 12.49 -14.14
N PHE A 167 -15.35 13.20 -15.22
CA PHE A 167 -15.36 14.66 -15.25
C PHE A 167 -16.73 15.27 -14.92
N GLY A 168 -17.84 14.64 -15.34
CA GLY A 168 -19.19 15.09 -15.00
C GLY A 168 -19.48 15.01 -13.50
N SER A 169 -19.13 13.90 -12.86
CA SER A 169 -19.32 13.71 -11.41
C SER A 169 -18.52 14.71 -10.56
N ALA A 170 -17.30 15.06 -10.96
CA ALA A 170 -16.55 16.11 -10.27
C ALA A 170 -17.11 17.52 -10.51
N ASP A 171 -17.70 17.77 -11.68
CA ASP A 171 -18.38 19.04 -11.94
C ASP A 171 -19.58 19.24 -11.03
N GLU A 172 -20.32 18.16 -10.74
CA GLU A 172 -21.39 18.17 -9.76
C GLU A 172 -20.89 18.53 -8.37
N VAL A 173 -19.79 17.94 -7.92
CA VAL A 173 -19.13 18.31 -6.65
C VAL A 173 -18.75 19.80 -6.62
N ARG A 174 -18.14 20.30 -7.69
CA ARG A 174 -17.79 21.73 -7.78
C ARG A 174 -19.02 22.61 -7.67
N ARG A 175 -20.07 22.31 -8.43
CA ARG A 175 -21.29 23.10 -8.49
C ARG A 175 -22.08 23.08 -7.18
N GLN A 176 -22.13 21.93 -6.50
CA GLN A 176 -22.95 21.75 -5.31
C GLN A 176 -22.24 22.14 -4.00
N PHE A 177 -20.91 22.03 -3.94
CA PHE A 177 -20.16 22.26 -2.71
C PHE A 177 -19.11 23.37 -2.84
N LEU A 178 -18.14 23.22 -3.75
CA LEU A 178 -16.98 24.12 -3.79
C LEU A 178 -17.34 25.56 -4.22
N ILE A 179 -18.19 25.72 -5.24
CA ILE A 179 -18.67 27.05 -5.68
C ILE A 179 -19.50 27.72 -4.58
N PRO A 180 -20.50 27.06 -3.96
CA PRO A 180 -21.22 27.65 -2.82
C PRO A 180 -20.31 28.05 -1.66
N LEU A 181 -19.35 27.20 -1.28
CA LEU A 181 -18.39 27.52 -0.22
C LEU A 181 -17.57 28.77 -0.57
N TRP A 182 -17.08 28.85 -1.80
CA TRP A 182 -16.34 30.02 -2.28
C TRP A 182 -17.21 31.28 -2.33
N ASN A 183 -18.47 31.15 -2.70
CA ASN A 183 -19.42 32.26 -2.71
C ASN A 183 -19.68 32.81 -1.31
N VAL A 184 -19.85 31.95 -0.31
CA VAL A 184 -20.02 32.37 1.10
C VAL A 184 -18.76 33.06 1.62
N TYR A 185 -17.58 32.51 1.32
CA TYR A 185 -16.30 33.13 1.63
C TYR A 185 -16.16 34.52 0.99
N SER A 186 -16.41 34.61 -0.32
CA SER A 186 -16.32 35.85 -1.09
C SER A 186 -17.29 36.91 -0.59
N PHE A 187 -18.53 36.50 -0.27
CA PHE A 187 -19.52 37.37 0.38
C PHE A 187 -18.98 37.91 1.70
N PHE A 188 -18.53 37.03 2.61
CA PHE A 188 -17.99 37.45 3.91
C PHE A 188 -16.83 38.42 3.76
N VAL A 189 -15.81 38.10 2.94
CA VAL A 189 -14.64 38.95 2.73
C VAL A 189 -15.03 40.32 2.16
N THR A 190 -15.96 40.35 1.20
CA THR A 190 -16.41 41.59 0.57
C THR A 190 -17.00 42.54 1.61
N TYR A 191 -17.91 42.07 2.45
CA TYR A 191 -18.58 42.91 3.45
C TYR A 191 -17.70 43.22 4.67
N ALA A 192 -16.91 42.24 5.14
CA ALA A 192 -15.94 42.47 6.21
C ALA A 192 -14.95 43.59 5.86
N ASN A 193 -14.48 43.65 4.61
CA ASN A 193 -13.59 44.70 4.14
C ASN A 193 -14.26 46.08 4.06
N ILE A 194 -15.55 46.15 3.68
CA ILE A 194 -16.32 47.41 3.64
C ILE A 194 -16.54 47.93 5.06
N ASP A 195 -16.94 47.05 5.97
CA ASP A 195 -17.29 47.39 7.35
C ASP A 195 -16.05 47.53 8.25
N LYS A 196 -14.85 47.27 7.72
CA LYS A 196 -13.58 47.23 8.47
C LYS A 196 -13.68 46.34 9.71
N PHE A 197 -14.29 45.18 9.54
CA PHE A 197 -14.47 44.18 10.59
C PHE A 197 -13.11 43.72 11.14
N ASP A 198 -12.95 43.75 12.46
CA ASP A 198 -11.77 43.29 13.19
C ASP A 198 -12.22 42.18 14.19
N PRO A 199 -11.91 40.90 13.92
CA PRO A 199 -12.44 39.74 14.64
C PRO A 199 -11.91 39.54 16.07
#